data_AF-A0A5Z1KHU3-F1
#
_entry.id   AF-A0A5Z1KHU3-F1
#
_cell.length_a   1.000
_cell.length_b   1.000
_cell.length_c   1.000
_cell.angle_alpha   90.00
_cell.angle_beta   90.00
_cell.angle_gamma   90.00
#
_symmetry.space_group_name_H-M   'P 1'
#
loop_
_entity.id
_entity.type
_entity.pdbx_description
1 polymer ?
#
loop_
_entity_poly.entity_id
_entity_poly.type
_entity_poly.pdbx_seq_one_letter_code
_entity_poly.pdbx_strand_id
1 'polypeptide(L)'
;LNNEERLGACTKVFAYTACITESADIINKPIFKAAYIQVIALIVMISISIILLYFIVSKYLSPLAAIQTGLTSFFDFINYKTKNVSTIEV
;
A
#
# COMPACT_ATOMS: atom_id res chain seq x y z
N LEU A 1 -5.60 17.32 -42.90
CA LEU A 1 -5.97 16.25 -41.95
C LEU A 1 -5.00 16.38 -40.79
N ASN A 2 -5.48 16.82 -39.62
CA ASN A 2 -4.63 17.05 -38.45
C ASN A 2 -4.03 15.72 -37.99
N ASN A 3 -2.76 15.74 -37.58
CA ASN A 3 -1.95 14.61 -37.10
C ASN A 3 -2.45 14.03 -35.74
N GLU A 4 -3.75 14.02 -35.50
CA GLU A 4 -4.34 13.57 -34.26
C GLU A 4 -4.41 12.05 -34.22
N GLU A 5 -3.99 11.45 -33.11
CA GLU A 5 -4.16 10.02 -32.87
C GLU A 5 -5.66 9.68 -32.78
N ARG A 6 -6.07 8.64 -33.50
CA ARG A 6 -7.46 8.18 -33.53
C ARG A 6 -7.53 6.73 -33.12
N LEU A 7 -8.49 6.41 -32.27
CA LEU A 7 -8.77 5.06 -31.86
C LEU A 7 -9.90 4.51 -32.73
N GLY A 8 -9.63 3.37 -33.36
CA GLY A 8 -10.57 2.65 -34.20
C GLY A 8 -10.97 1.33 -33.56
N ALA A 9 -12.26 1.02 -33.54
CA ALA A 9 -12.74 -0.32 -33.22
C ALA A 9 -13.42 -0.88 -34.47
N CYS A 10 -12.99 -2.05 -34.90
CA CYS A 10 -13.57 -2.74 -36.05
C CYS A 10 -14.19 -4.07 -35.61
N THR A 11 -15.33 -4.40 -36.19
CA THR A 11 -15.98 -5.69 -35.99
C THR A 11 -16.48 -6.25 -37.32
N LYS A 12 -16.54 -7.57 -37.42
CA LYS A 12 -17.06 -8.24 -38.61
C LYS A 12 -18.57 -8.39 -38.47
N VAL A 13 -19.31 -7.83 -39.43
CA VAL A 13 -20.77 -7.96 -39.52
C VAL A 13 -21.07 -8.68 -40.83
N PHE A 14 -21.42 -9.96 -40.73
CA PHE A 14 -21.58 -10.88 -41.87
C PHE A 14 -20.30 -10.97 -42.73
N ALA A 15 -20.38 -10.54 -44.00
CA ALA A 15 -19.27 -10.54 -44.95
C ALA A 15 -18.46 -9.23 -44.96
N TYR A 16 -18.86 -8.22 -44.16
CA TYR A 16 -18.25 -6.89 -44.17
C TYR A 16 -17.56 -6.57 -42.85
N THR A 17 -16.54 -5.73 -42.90
CA THR A 17 -15.89 -5.16 -41.71
C THR A 17 -16.43 -3.76 -41.49
N ALA A 18 -17.10 -3.56 -40.36
CA ALA A 18 -17.55 -2.25 -39.92
C ALA A 18 -16.52 -1.69 -38.94
N CYS A 19 -16.11 -0.43 -39.13
CA CYS A 19 -15.18 0.26 -38.24
C CYS A 19 -15.80 1.57 -37.76
N ILE A 20 -15.62 1.86 -36.47
CA ILE A 20 -15.86 3.17 -35.89
C ILE A 20 -14.52 3.80 -35.56
N THR A 21 -14.38 5.11 -35.75
CA THR A 21 -13.15 5.84 -35.42
C THR A 21 -13.49 7.10 -34.64
N GLU A 22 -12.88 7.27 -33.48
CA GLU A 22 -13.03 8.47 -32.64
C GLU A 22 -11.64 9.06 -32.35
N SER A 23 -11.55 10.33 -31.99
CA SER A 23 -10.26 10.89 -31.56
C SER A 23 -9.82 10.25 -30.25
N ALA A 24 -8.53 9.93 -30.15
CA ALA A 24 -7.97 9.28 -28.96
C ALA A 24 -8.14 10.17 -27.72
N ASP A 25 -8.13 11.49 -27.88
CA ASP A 25 -8.27 12.46 -26.79
C ASP A 25 -9.61 12.36 -26.04
N ILE A 26 -10.70 12.01 -26.72
CA ILE A 26 -12.02 11.86 -26.09
C ILE A 26 -12.03 10.68 -25.11
N ILE A 27 -11.21 9.66 -25.39
CA ILE A 27 -11.07 8.45 -24.56
C ILE A 27 -9.95 8.63 -23.52
N ASN A 28 -8.81 9.18 -23.94
CA ASN A 28 -7.62 9.31 -23.09
C ASN A 28 -7.80 10.35 -21.99
N LYS A 29 -8.49 11.46 -22.25
CA LYS A 29 -8.70 12.53 -21.25
C LYS A 29 -9.41 12.05 -19.98
N PRO A 30 -10.55 11.33 -20.03
CA PRO A 30 -11.17 10.78 -18.83
C PRO A 30 -10.32 9.70 -18.17
N ILE A 31 -9.60 8.87 -18.95
CA ILE A 31 -8.71 7.83 -18.42
C ILE A 31 -7.58 8.46 -17.60
N PHE A 32 -6.88 9.47 -18.15
CA PHE A 32 -5.81 10.15 -17.43
C PHE A 32 -6.31 10.87 -16.19
N LYS A 33 -7.50 11.48 -16.25
CA LYS A 33 -8.11 12.09 -15.06
C LYS A 33 -8.40 11.05 -13.98
N ALA A 34 -8.93 9.88 -14.34
CA ALA A 34 -9.20 8.80 -13.40
C ALA A 34 -7.89 8.23 -12.82
N ALA A 35 -6.90 7.96 -13.66
CA ALA A 35 -5.59 7.48 -13.25
C ALA A 35 -4.89 8.46 -12.29
N TYR A 36 -4.97 9.77 -12.56
CA TYR A 36 -4.42 10.80 -11.68
C TYR A 36 -5.07 10.79 -10.29
N ILE A 37 -6.41 10.70 -10.22
CA ILE A 37 -7.14 10.59 -8.96
C ILE A 37 -6.76 9.30 -8.22
N GLN A 38 -6.63 8.19 -8.95
CA GLN A 38 -6.24 6.90 -8.38
C GLN A 38 -4.84 6.95 -7.76
N VAL A 39 -3.87 7.57 -8.42
CA VAL A 39 -2.50 7.72 -7.89
C VAL A 39 -2.50 8.49 -6.58
N ILE A 40 -3.27 9.59 -6.49
CA ILE A 40 -3.40 10.37 -5.24
C ILE A 40 -4.02 9.51 -4.14
N ALA A 41 -5.11 8.80 -4.44
CA ALA A 41 -5.77 7.93 -3.47
C ALA A 41 -4.84 6.82 -2.95
N LEU A 42 -4.03 6.22 -3.81
CA LEU A 42 -3.04 5.21 -3.42
C LEU A 42 -1.98 5.77 -2.47
N ILE A 43 -1.45 6.96 -2.75
CA ILE A 43 -0.46 7.61 -1.87
C ILE A 43 -1.05 7.84 -0.48
N VAL A 44 -2.31 8.31 -0.40
CA VAL A 44 -3.02 8.53 0.87
C VAL A 44 -3.25 7.22 1.62
N MET A 45 -3.66 6.15 0.94
CA MET A 45 -3.89 4.85 1.58
C MET A 45 -2.59 4.24 2.13
N ILE A 46 -1.47 4.38 1.40
CA ILE A 46 -0.16 3.90 1.84
C ILE A 46 0.30 4.68 3.07
N SER A 47 0.18 6.01 3.06
CA SER A 47 0.62 6.83 4.19
C SER A 47 -0.18 6.52 5.46
N ILE A 48 -1.50 6.36 5.36
CA ILE A 48 -2.35 5.93 6.48
C ILE A 48 -1.91 4.55 6.99
N SER A 49 -1.64 3.61 6.09
CA SER A 49 -1.21 2.25 6.47
C SER A 49 0.11 2.26 7.26
N ILE A 50 1.09 3.06 6.83
CA ILE A 50 2.37 3.20 7.52
C ILE A 50 2.18 3.85 8.90
N ILE A 51 1.35 4.90 8.99
CA ILE A 51 1.05 5.57 10.27
C ILE A 51 0.39 4.61 11.26
N LEU A 52 -0.59 3.82 10.80
CA LEU A 52 -1.26 2.83 11.63
C LEU A 52 -0.29 1.74 12.10
N LEU A 53 0.55 1.22 11.21
CA LEU A 53 1.56 0.23 11.58
C LEU A 53 2.55 0.79 12.61
N TYR A 54 3.04 2.01 12.40
CA TYR A 54 3.91 2.68 13.37
C TYR A 54 3.23 2.81 14.75
N PHE A 55 1.96 3.20 14.77
CA PHE A 55 1.19 3.31 16.00
C PHE A 55 1.03 1.96 16.69
N ILE A 56 0.66 0.91 15.94
CA ILE A 56 0.50 -0.45 16.48
C ILE A 56 1.80 -0.95 17.10
N VAL A 57 2.91 -0.84 16.36
CA VAL A 57 4.23 -1.28 16.83
C VAL A 57 4.64 -0.51 18.10
N SER A 58 4.52 0.82 18.07
CA SER A 58 4.99 1.66 19.16
C SER A 58 4.14 1.53 20.44
N LYS A 59 2.81 1.41 20.31
CA LYS A 59 1.91 1.38 21.48
C LYS A 59 1.60 -0.01 22.00
N TYR A 60 1.57 -1.03 21.15
CA TYR A 60 1.14 -2.37 21.54
C TYR A 60 2.30 -3.38 21.58
N LEU A 61 3.22 -3.33 20.62
CA LEU A 61 4.30 -4.33 20.53
C LEU A 61 5.57 -3.93 21.31
N SER A 62 5.92 -2.64 21.36
CA SER A 62 7.05 -2.14 22.16
C SER A 62 6.97 -2.55 23.65
N PRO A 63 5.85 -2.32 24.37
CA PRO A 63 5.74 -2.75 25.77
C PRO A 63 5.74 -4.27 25.91
N LEU A 64 5.21 -5.02 24.92
CA LEU A 64 5.24 -6.48 24.95
C LEU A 64 6.68 -7.03 24.86
N ALA A 65 7.51 -6.45 23.99
CA ALA A 65 8.92 -6.83 23.86
C ALA A 65 9.71 -6.51 25.14
N ALA A 66 9.42 -5.39 25.80
CA ALA A 66 10.02 -5.02 27.08
C ALA A 66 9.64 -6.02 28.19
N ILE A 67 8.36 -6.39 28.28
CA ILE A 67 7.86 -7.40 29.25
C ILE A 67 8.53 -8.76 29.01
N GLN A 68 8.63 -9.22 27.76
CA GLN A 68 9.28 -10.50 27.44
C GLN A 68 10.76 -10.50 27.82
N THR A 69 11.47 -9.40 27.55
CA THR A 69 12.88 -9.24 27.90
C THR A 69 13.08 -9.24 29.42
N GLY A 70 12.22 -8.52 30.14
CA GLY A 70 12.23 -8.47 31.60
C GLY A 70 11.99 -9.83 32.25
N LEU A 71 11.01 -10.59 31.76
CA LEU A 71 10.68 -11.91 32.29
C LEU A 71 11.80 -12.94 32.02
N THR A 72 12.45 -12.85 30.85
CA THR A 72 13.61 -13.69 30.52
C THR A 72 14.78 -13.39 31.46
N SER A 73 15.08 -12.10 31.68
CA SER A 73 16.11 -11.67 32.63
C SER A 73 15.81 -12.14 34.06
N PHE A 74 14.55 -12.07 34.50
CA PHE A 74 14.11 -12.58 35.79
C PHE A 74 14.36 -14.09 35.94
N PHE A 75 13.98 -14.89 34.94
CA PHE A 75 14.21 -16.33 34.99
C PHE A 75 15.70 -16.69 34.91
N ASP A 76 16.50 -15.95 34.14
CA ASP A 76 17.94 -16.18 34.06
C ASP A 76 18.65 -15.85 35.40
N PHE A 77 18.15 -14.87 36.14
CA PHE A 77 18.62 -14.57 37.50
C PHE A 77 18.32 -15.72 38.48
N ILE A 78 17.07 -16.20 38.51
CA ILE A 78 16.67 -17.33 39.37
C ILE A 78 17.44 -18.62 39.03
N ASN A 79 17.74 -18.84 37.75
CA ASN A 79 18.52 -20.00 37.30
C ASN A 79 20.04 -19.83 37.49
N TYR A 80 20.50 -18.82 38.23
CA TYR A 80 21.92 -18.52 38.45
C TYR A 80 22.74 -18.32 37.16
N LYS A 81 22.10 -18.09 36.01
CA LYS A 81 22.78 -17.77 34.75
C LYS A 81 23.30 -16.34 34.74
N THR A 82 22.63 -15.44 35.45
CA THR A 82 23.05 -14.05 35.65
C THR A 82 22.96 -13.69 37.13
N LYS A 83 23.75 -12.71 37.57
CA LYS A 83 23.68 -12.16 38.95
C LYS A 83 22.88 -10.85 39.05
N ASN A 84 22.32 -10.39 37.93
CA ASN A 84 21.62 -9.12 37.82
C ASN A 84 20.22 -9.34 37.27
N VAL A 85 19.25 -8.61 37.81
CA VAL A 85 17.88 -8.53 37.27
C VAL A 85 17.70 -7.19 36.58
N SER A 86 17.22 -7.21 35.34
CA SER A 86 16.77 -6.00 34.65
C SER A 86 15.39 -5.62 35.20
N THR A 87 15.19 -4.37 35.63
CA THR A 87 13.85 -3.87 35.93
C THR A 87 13.03 -3.78 34.64
N ILE A 88 11.76 -4.20 34.70
CA ILE A 88 10.86 -4.07 33.56
C ILE A 88 10.42 -2.61 33.46
N GLU A 89 10.93 -1.88 32.48
CA GLU A 89 10.41 -0.57 32.09
C GLU A 89 9.27 -0.78 31.09
N VAL A 90 8.08 -0.28 31.43
CA VAL A 90 6.82 -0.48 30.67
C VAL A 90 6.45 0.80 29.93
#